data_AF-A0A2V5UM71-F1
#
_entry.id   AF-A0A2V5UM71-F1
#
_cell.length_a   1.000
_cell.length_b   1.000
_cell.length_c   1.000
_cell.angle_alpha   90.00
_cell.angle_beta   90.00
_cell.angle_gamma   90.00
#
_symmetry.space_group_name_H-M   'P 1'
#
loop_
_entity.id
_entity.type
_entity.pdbx_description
1 polymer ?
#
loop_
_entity_poly.entity_id
_entity_poly.type
_entity_poly.pdbx_seq_one_letter_code
_entity_poly.pdbx_strand_id
1 'polypeptide(L)'
;MSGTLFGVIKSKVQLIDVSFCMTSLAIEELPPAIKEDVEDYLENHPRSPAARLRPRMGMVGDIWLAFIGPEVRQGASGLGDTPRDALEDFNRNFMEPLISSNGSGPH
;
A
#
# COMPACT_ATOMS: atom_id res chain seq x y z
N MET A 1 14.14 -24.13 -56.76
CA MET A 1 13.34 -24.70 -55.66
C MET A 1 13.71 -23.87 -54.42
N SER A 2 12.94 -22.83 -54.10
CA SER A 2 11.75 -22.87 -53.23
C SER A 2 12.10 -23.40 -51.83
N GLY A 3 11.96 -22.70 -50.72
CA GLY A 3 11.20 -21.47 -50.51
C GLY A 3 11.47 -20.77 -49.18
N THR A 4 10.75 -19.66 -49.04
CA THR A 4 10.70 -18.64 -48.00
C THR A 4 10.31 -19.21 -46.63
N LEU A 5 10.94 -18.71 -45.55
CA LEU A 5 10.39 -18.83 -44.20
C LEU A 5 10.27 -17.44 -43.56
N PHE A 6 9.03 -16.95 -43.54
CA PHE A 6 8.36 -16.13 -42.53
C PHE A 6 9.31 -15.65 -41.40
N GLY A 7 9.59 -14.36 -41.25
CA GLY A 7 8.61 -13.37 -40.84
C GLY A 7 8.27 -13.57 -39.36
N VAL A 8 8.87 -12.77 -38.48
CA VAL A 8 8.26 -12.28 -37.24
C VAL A 8 9.12 -11.11 -36.74
N ILE A 9 8.66 -9.91 -37.03
CA ILE A 9 8.98 -8.70 -36.29
C ILE A 9 8.46 -8.90 -34.86
N LYS A 10 9.30 -9.31 -33.91
CA LYS A 10 8.89 -9.27 -32.49
C LYS A 10 9.01 -7.84 -32.02
N SER A 11 7.85 -7.19 -32.02
CA SER A 11 7.51 -5.89 -31.48
C SER A 11 8.45 -5.43 -30.36
N LYS A 12 8.97 -4.22 -30.56
CA LYS A 12 9.40 -3.30 -29.51
C LYS A 12 8.17 -2.92 -28.66
N VAL A 13 7.66 -3.87 -27.89
CA VAL A 13 6.92 -3.52 -26.67
C VAL A 13 8.03 -3.12 -25.73
N GLN A 14 8.30 -1.82 -25.71
CA GLN A 14 8.97 -1.19 -24.59
C GLN A 14 8.15 -1.65 -23.39
N LEU A 15 8.70 -2.64 -22.67
CA LEU A 15 8.22 -3.06 -21.38
C LEU A 15 8.14 -1.74 -20.63
N ILE A 16 6.92 -1.24 -20.47
CA ILE A 16 6.60 -0.32 -19.41
C ILE A 16 6.94 -1.14 -18.17
N ASP A 17 8.22 -1.05 -17.80
CA ASP A 17 8.62 -1.17 -16.43
C ASP A 17 7.82 -0.05 -15.76
N VAL A 18 6.55 -0.34 -15.45
CA VAL A 18 5.83 0.34 -14.40
C VAL A 18 6.53 -0.16 -13.15
N SER A 19 7.82 0.20 -12.99
CA SER A 19 8.39 0.42 -11.71
C SER A 19 7.58 1.56 -11.15
N PHE A 20 6.44 1.18 -10.60
CA PHE A 20 5.72 1.97 -9.65
C PHE A 20 6.68 2.07 -8.48
N CYS A 21 7.66 2.98 -8.58
CA CYS A 21 8.58 3.30 -7.51
C CYS A 21 7.77 4.01 -6.44
N MET A 22 6.86 3.29 -5.77
CA MET A 22 6.24 3.79 -4.57
C MET A 22 7.37 3.94 -3.57
N THR A 23 7.79 5.17 -3.34
CA THR A 23 8.78 5.45 -2.31
C THR A 23 8.09 5.26 -0.98
N SER A 24 8.41 4.14 -0.32
CA SER A 24 7.97 3.88 1.04
C SER A 24 8.88 4.64 2.01
N LEU A 25 8.31 5.56 2.78
CA LEU A 25 9.01 6.37 3.77
C LEU A 25 8.55 5.97 5.17
N ALA A 26 9.47 5.92 6.13
CA ALA A 26 9.07 5.96 7.53
C ALA A 26 8.47 7.34 7.87
N ILE A 27 7.67 7.43 8.94
CA ILE A 27 7.02 8.69 9.33
C ILE A 27 8.06 9.79 9.59
N GLU A 28 9.21 9.40 10.13
CA GLU A 28 10.34 10.28 10.43
C GLU A 28 11.01 10.86 9.17
N GLU A 29 10.87 10.16 8.03
CA GLU A 29 11.43 10.51 6.72
C GLU A 29 10.47 11.35 5.87
N LEU A 30 9.25 11.61 6.34
CA LEU A 30 8.27 12.42 5.64
C LEU A 30 8.68 13.90 5.58
N PRO A 31 8.21 14.64 4.56
CA PRO A 31 8.33 16.08 4.53
C PRO A 31 7.80 16.72 5.83
N PRO A 32 8.47 17.76 6.38
CA PRO A 32 8.18 18.26 7.73
C PRO A 32 6.70 18.59 8.00
N ALA A 33 6.03 19.26 7.06
CA ALA A 33 4.61 19.61 7.20
C ALA A 33 3.69 18.38 7.25
N ILE A 34 4.01 17.34 6.48
CA ILE A 34 3.25 16.09 6.45
C ILE A 34 3.53 15.29 7.70
N LYS A 35 4.79 15.25 8.15
CA LYS A 35 5.18 14.58 9.37
C LYS A 35 4.47 15.20 10.58
N GLU A 36 4.48 16.51 10.72
CA GLU A 36 3.79 17.21 11.81
C GLU A 36 2.31 16.85 11.84
N ASP A 37 1.66 16.86 10.68
CA ASP A 37 0.26 16.49 10.55
C ASP A 37 -0.04 15.03 10.94
N VAL A 38 0.83 14.12 10.54
CA VAL A 38 0.76 12.69 10.91
C VAL A 38 1.00 12.51 12.40
N GLU A 39 2.02 13.14 12.97
CA GLU A 39 2.36 13.01 14.40
C GLU A 39 1.23 13.54 15.28
N ASP A 40 0.67 14.72 14.95
CA ASP A 40 -0.51 15.27 15.64
C ASP A 40 -1.69 14.27 15.63
N TYR A 41 -1.94 13.63 14.48
CA TYR A 41 -2.96 12.59 14.40
C TYR A 41 -2.68 11.40 15.34
N LEU A 42 -1.43 10.90 15.36
CA LEU A 42 -1.05 9.75 16.19
C LEU A 42 -1.08 10.06 17.69
N GLU A 43 -0.66 11.26 18.09
CA GLU A 43 -0.70 11.75 19.46
C GLU A 43 -2.15 11.87 19.97
N ASN A 44 -3.07 12.30 19.11
CA ASN A 44 -4.50 12.37 19.41
C ASN A 44 -5.19 10.98 19.41
N HIS A 45 -4.55 9.95 18.83
CA HIS A 45 -5.09 8.59 18.73
C HIS A 45 -4.12 7.52 19.29
N PRO A 46 -3.67 7.62 20.55
CA PRO A 46 -2.56 6.84 21.08
C PRO A 46 -2.85 5.33 21.20
N ARG A 47 -4.13 4.94 21.19
CA ARG A 47 -4.57 3.54 21.27
C ARG A 47 -4.84 2.91 19.90
N SER A 48 -4.73 3.70 18.82
CA SER A 48 -4.96 3.21 17.47
C SER A 48 -3.84 2.25 17.01
N PRO A 49 -4.14 1.31 16.10
CA PRO A 49 -3.11 0.51 15.45
C PRO A 49 -1.98 1.34 14.84
N ALA A 50 -2.32 2.43 14.14
CA ALA A 50 -1.37 3.34 13.53
C ALA A 50 -0.39 3.93 14.55
N ALA A 51 -0.88 4.40 15.71
CA ALA A 51 -0.02 4.96 16.75
C ALA A 51 0.92 3.92 17.36
N ARG A 52 0.48 2.66 17.44
CA ARG A 52 1.26 1.56 18.04
C ARG A 52 2.27 0.95 17.08
N LEU A 53 1.95 0.90 15.79
CA LEU A 53 2.72 0.18 14.78
C LEU A 53 3.51 1.10 13.86
N ARG A 54 3.15 2.40 13.84
CA ARG A 54 3.80 3.46 13.07
C ARG A 54 4.06 3.03 11.62
N PRO A 55 2.98 2.87 10.81
CA PRO A 55 3.11 2.34 9.46
C PRO A 55 4.01 3.20 8.59
N ARG A 56 4.63 2.55 7.59
CA ARG A 56 5.32 3.29 6.54
C ARG A 56 4.28 3.97 5.66
N MET A 57 4.63 5.15 5.18
CA MET A 57 3.80 5.98 4.35
C MET A 57 4.33 5.95 2.92
N GLY A 58 3.43 5.83 1.96
CA GLY A 58 3.73 5.87 0.53
C GLY A 58 2.71 6.71 -0.21
N MET A 59 3.06 7.08 -1.44
CA MET A 59 2.15 7.80 -2.33
C MET A 59 2.15 7.12 -3.70
N VAL A 60 0.96 6.89 -4.23
CA VAL A 60 0.71 6.31 -5.54
C VAL A 60 -0.16 7.29 -6.32
N GLY A 61 0.44 8.08 -7.21
CA GLY A 61 -0.27 9.20 -7.85
C GLY A 61 -0.66 10.23 -6.80
N ASP A 62 -1.97 10.44 -6.60
CA ASP A 62 -2.52 11.34 -5.58
C ASP A 62 -3.05 10.60 -4.34
N ILE A 63 -2.89 9.28 -4.27
CA ILE A 63 -3.40 8.45 -3.18
C ILE A 63 -2.28 8.15 -2.18
N TRP A 64 -2.57 8.41 -0.91
CA TRP A 64 -1.74 8.03 0.24
C TRP A 64 -1.97 6.58 0.65
N LEU A 65 -0.88 5.95 1.07
CA LEU A 65 -0.84 4.59 1.56
C LEU A 65 -0.17 4.54 2.93
N ALA A 66 -0.78 3.82 3.85
CA ALA A 66 -0.18 3.43 5.13
C ALA A 66 -0.08 1.91 5.19
N PHE A 67 1.10 1.33 5.45
CA PHE A 67 1.26 -0.13 5.47
C PHE A 67 2.40 -0.62 6.37
N ILE A 68 2.37 -1.89 6.74
CA ILE A 68 3.40 -2.53 7.59
C ILE A 68 4.19 -3.58 6.80
N GLY A 69 5.51 -3.41 6.78
CA GLY A 69 6.47 -4.37 6.21
C GLY A 69 7.24 -3.80 5.02
N PRO A 70 8.09 -4.63 4.37
CA PRO A 70 8.87 -4.23 3.21
C PRO A 70 8.01 -4.03 1.95
N GLU A 71 6.80 -4.59 1.93
CA GLU A 71 5.89 -4.57 0.79
C GLU A 71 4.46 -4.32 1.27
N VAL A 72 3.63 -3.73 0.40
CA VAL A 72 2.20 -3.54 0.65
C VAL A 72 1.52 -4.91 0.64
N ARG A 73 1.12 -5.40 1.82
CA ARG A 73 0.32 -6.63 1.94
C ARG A 73 -1.15 -6.29 2.05
N GLN A 74 -1.96 -6.96 1.22
CA GLN A 74 -3.41 -6.89 1.26
C GLN A 74 -3.92 -7.25 2.66
N GLY A 75 -4.72 -6.37 3.27
CA GLY A 75 -5.25 -6.55 4.63
C GLY A 75 -4.40 -5.98 5.76
N ALA A 76 -3.22 -5.41 5.48
CA ALA A 76 -2.39 -4.67 6.45
C ALA A 76 -1.96 -3.30 5.89
N SER A 77 -2.86 -2.68 5.13
CA SER A 77 -2.67 -1.39 4.48
C SER A 77 -3.94 -0.53 4.58
N GLY A 78 -3.75 0.78 4.57
CA GLY A 78 -4.81 1.78 4.46
C GLY A 78 -4.56 2.72 3.29
N LEU A 79 -5.65 3.24 2.72
CA LEU A 79 -5.66 4.15 1.57
C LEU A 79 -6.38 5.45 1.92
N GLY A 80 -5.97 6.56 1.32
CA GLY A 80 -6.69 7.82 1.48
C GLY A 80 -6.21 8.94 0.57
N ASP A 81 -7.02 10.00 0.44
CA ASP A 81 -6.65 11.20 -0.32
C ASP A 81 -5.65 12.08 0.46
N THR A 82 -5.61 11.89 1.79
CA THR A 82 -4.66 12.55 2.69
C THR A 82 -3.90 11.53 3.54
N PRO A 83 -2.76 11.91 4.15
CA PRO A 83 -2.03 11.05 5.08
C PRO A 83 -2.92 10.56 6.24
N ARG A 84 -3.78 11.44 6.77
CA ARG A 84 -4.71 11.13 7.86
C ARG A 84 -5.75 10.10 7.42
N ASP A 85 -6.33 10.27 6.24
CA ASP A 85 -7.33 9.33 5.70
C ASP A 85 -6.72 7.93 5.52
N ALA A 86 -5.48 7.85 5.04
CA ALA A 86 -4.77 6.58 4.90
C ALA A 86 -4.51 5.91 6.26
N LEU A 87 -4.22 6.68 7.31
CA LEU A 87 -4.06 6.16 8.68
C LEU A 87 -5.41 5.74 9.28
N GLU A 88 -6.48 6.47 9.02
CA GLU A 88 -7.83 6.10 9.47
C GLU A 88 -8.29 4.81 8.80
N ASP A 89 -8.09 4.67 7.50
CA ASP A 89 -8.40 3.45 6.76
C ASP A 89 -7.53 2.28 7.23
N PHE A 90 -6.23 2.51 7.50
CA PHE A 90 -5.34 1.53 8.11
C PHE A 90 -5.88 1.07 9.47
N ASN A 91 -6.31 2.01 10.32
CA ASN A 91 -6.87 1.71 11.64
C ASN A 91 -8.16 0.86 11.55
N ARG A 92 -8.99 1.09 10.53
CA ARG A 92 -10.21 0.30 10.27
C ARG A 92 -9.88 -1.11 9.80
N ASN A 93 -8.97 -1.24 8.83
CA ASN A 93 -8.61 -2.53 8.22
C ASN A 93 -7.75 -3.39 9.17
N PHE A 94 -6.96 -2.78 10.05
CA PHE A 94 -6.13 -3.48 11.04
C PHE A 94 -6.95 -4.17 12.16
N MET A 95 -8.29 -4.02 12.15
CA MET A 95 -9.19 -4.65 13.10
C MET A 95 -10.29 -5.50 12.47
N GLU A 96 -10.25 -5.82 11.16
CA GLU A 96 -11.08 -6.94 10.71
C GLU A 96 -10.49 -8.21 11.33
N PRO A 97 -11.20 -8.89 12.28
CA PRO A 97 -10.89 -10.28 12.47
C PRO A 97 -10.98 -10.90 11.09
N LEU A 98 -9.94 -11.62 10.67
CA LEU A 98 -10.13 -12.63 9.64
C LEU A 98 -11.24 -13.52 10.21
N ILE A 99 -12.49 -13.24 9.87
CA ILE A 99 -13.58 -14.17 10.10
C ILE A 99 -13.19 -15.27 9.16
N SER A 100 -12.42 -16.22 9.70
CA SER A 100 -12.23 -17.52 9.12
C SER A 100 -13.64 -18.02 8.96
N SER A 101 -14.19 -17.88 7.75
CA SER A 101 -15.33 -18.64 7.30
C SER A 101 -14.84 -20.08 7.17
N ASN A 102 -14.42 -20.68 8.28
CA ASN A 102 -14.56 -22.11 8.50
C ASN A 102 -16.03 -22.31 8.84
N GLY A 103 -16.86 -22.07 7.82
CA GLY A 103 -18.22 -22.57 7.77
C GLY A 103 -18.16 -24.07 7.95
N SER A 104 -18.80 -24.51 9.01
CA SER A 104 -19.29 -25.85 9.29
C SER A 104 -19.59 -26.67 8.03
N GLY A 105 -18.95 -27.82 7.87
CA GLY A 105 -19.54 -28.98 7.21
C GLY A 105 -20.02 -29.94 8.29
N PRO A 106 -21.30 -30.36 8.32
CA PRO A 106 -21.78 -31.34 9.29
C PRO A 106 -21.23 -32.73 8.95
N HIS A 107 -20.81 -33.48 9.96
CA HIS A 107 -20.45 -34.90 9.84
C HIS A 107 -21.56 -35.78 10.41
#